data_AF-A0A3C1KQF5-F1
#
_entry.id   AF-A0A3C1KQF5-F1
#
_cell.length_a   1.000
_cell.length_b   1.000
_cell.length_c   1.000
_cell.angle_alpha   90.00
_cell.angle_beta   90.00
_cell.angle_gamma   90.00
#
_symmetry.space_group_name_H-M   'P 1'
#
loop_
_entity.id
_entity.type
_entity.pdbx_description
1 polymer ?
#
loop_
_entity_poly.entity_id
_entity_poly.type
_entity_poly.pdbx_seq_one_letter_code
_entity_poly.pdbx_strand_id
1 'polypeptide(L)'
;VVHIARSYSGYGLSEADLIQEGNVGLMKAVKRFNPEKGVRLVSFAVHWIKAEMHEFILRNWRIVKVATTKAQRKLFFNLRGAKKDLSWLSHEEAQAVADDLGVDIAEVQRMEGRLSSRDVAFDSPVGQDEDDAWQAPQYYLEDQRSDPALSVESDNWQENSEEQLYHALSELDERSRDILAQRWLAEKKATLHELAAKYEVSAERIRQLEQNAMKKLRSAIAA
;
A
#
# COMPACT_ATOMS: atom_id res chain seq x y z
N VAL A 1 33.53 -17.64 8.32
CA VAL A 1 32.15 -17.12 8.50
C VAL A 1 32.15 -15.85 9.33
N VAL A 2 32.62 -15.88 10.58
CA VAL A 2 32.66 -14.71 11.50
C VAL A 2 33.25 -13.44 10.87
N HIS A 3 34.41 -13.54 10.22
CA HIS A 3 35.01 -12.38 9.53
C HIS A 3 34.10 -11.76 8.46
N ILE A 4 33.28 -12.56 7.77
CA ILE A 4 32.34 -12.08 6.75
C ILE A 4 31.12 -11.45 7.44
N ALA A 5 30.63 -12.00 8.55
CA ALA A 5 29.52 -11.42 9.28
C ALA A 5 29.83 -10.00 9.78
N ARG A 6 31.07 -9.77 10.25
CA ARG A 6 31.54 -8.46 10.73
C ARG A 6 31.46 -7.34 9.70
N SER A 7 31.59 -7.64 8.40
CA SER A 7 31.41 -6.60 7.37
C SER A 7 29.97 -6.12 7.21
N TYR A 8 29.00 -6.77 7.85
CA TYR A 8 27.58 -6.40 7.79
C TYR A 8 27.04 -5.85 9.12
N SER A 9 27.90 -5.51 10.08
CA SER A 9 27.47 -4.94 11.38
C SER A 9 26.73 -3.59 11.23
N GLY A 10 27.01 -2.83 10.17
CA GLY A 10 26.39 -1.53 9.89
C GLY A 10 24.88 -1.55 9.57
N TYR A 11 24.27 -2.73 9.46
CA TYR A 11 22.82 -2.88 9.22
C TYR A 11 21.99 -2.91 10.51
N GLY A 12 22.61 -2.94 11.70
CA GLY A 12 21.90 -2.95 12.98
C GLY A 12 21.26 -4.29 13.35
N LEU A 13 21.66 -5.37 12.68
CA LEU A 13 21.22 -6.73 12.98
C LEU A 13 22.17 -7.42 13.96
N SER A 14 21.67 -8.41 14.70
CA SER A 14 22.47 -9.24 15.60
C SER A 14 23.61 -9.94 14.85
N GLU A 15 24.86 -9.73 15.30
CA GLU A 15 26.04 -10.39 14.73
C GLU A 15 25.92 -11.92 14.86
N ALA A 16 25.36 -12.40 15.97
CA ALA A 16 25.15 -13.83 16.18
C ALA A 16 24.23 -14.42 15.10
N ASP A 17 23.14 -13.74 14.76
CA ASP A 17 22.19 -14.21 13.75
C ASP A 17 22.84 -14.23 12.35
N LEU A 18 23.61 -13.17 12.02
CA LEU A 18 24.39 -13.14 10.78
C LEU A 18 25.38 -14.30 10.69
N ILE A 19 26.08 -14.62 11.79
CA ILE A 19 27.00 -15.77 11.85
C ILE A 19 26.24 -17.08 11.62
N GLN A 20 25.06 -17.24 12.23
CA GLN A 20 24.24 -18.44 12.07
C GLN A 20 23.77 -18.64 10.62
N GLU A 21 23.28 -17.60 9.96
CA GLU A 21 22.92 -17.64 8.55
C GLU A 21 24.13 -17.89 7.65
N GLY A 22 25.28 -17.33 8.03
CA GLY A 22 26.55 -17.63 7.41
C GLY A 22 26.96 -19.10 7.53
N ASN A 23 26.70 -19.74 8.67
CA ASN A 23 26.95 -21.17 8.88
C ASN A 23 26.02 -22.02 8.02
N VAL A 24 24.75 -21.63 7.87
CA VAL A 24 23.82 -22.26 6.91
C VAL A 24 24.36 -22.17 5.47
N GLY A 25 24.88 -21.00 5.08
CA GLY A 25 25.54 -20.82 3.78
C GLY A 25 26.77 -21.70 3.60
N LEU A 26 27.61 -21.84 4.63
CA LEU A 26 28.76 -22.75 4.62
C LEU A 26 28.32 -24.20 4.45
N MET A 27 27.29 -24.66 5.17
CA MET A 27 26.75 -26.01 5.03
C MET A 27 26.25 -26.29 3.61
N LYS A 28 25.55 -25.32 3.00
CA LYS A 28 25.10 -25.40 1.59
C LYS A 28 26.28 -25.48 0.62
N ALA A 29 27.34 -24.71 0.86
CA ALA A 29 28.56 -24.76 0.05
C ALA A 29 29.25 -26.12 0.12
N VAL A 30 29.46 -26.64 1.33
CA VAL A 30 30.15 -27.93 1.54
C VAL A 30 29.40 -29.05 0.83
N LYS A 31 28.06 -29.08 0.88
CA LYS A 31 27.23 -30.07 0.17
C LYS A 31 27.36 -30.04 -1.36
N ARG A 32 27.72 -28.89 -1.94
CA ARG A 32 27.79 -28.67 -3.40
C ARG A 32 29.22 -28.55 -3.93
N PHE A 33 30.22 -28.64 -3.05
CA PHE A 33 31.61 -28.48 -3.42
C PHE A 33 32.12 -29.72 -4.16
N ASN A 34 32.78 -29.53 -5.30
CA ASN A 34 33.50 -30.59 -6.01
C ASN A 34 35.01 -30.30 -5.96
N PRO A 35 35.82 -31.11 -5.28
CA PRO A 35 37.27 -30.92 -5.17
C PRO A 35 38.02 -31.09 -6.50
N GLU A 36 37.47 -31.82 -7.46
CA GLU A 36 38.12 -32.09 -8.77
C GLU A 36 38.23 -30.83 -9.65
N LYS A 37 37.45 -29.79 -9.34
CA LYS A 37 37.47 -28.52 -10.08
C LYS A 37 38.67 -27.62 -9.77
N GLY A 38 39.56 -28.03 -8.88
CA GLY A 38 40.82 -27.32 -8.59
C GLY A 38 40.67 -25.97 -7.86
N VAL A 39 39.49 -25.65 -7.32
CA VAL A 39 39.23 -24.40 -6.58
C VAL A 39 39.25 -24.68 -5.08
N ARG A 40 39.84 -23.79 -4.28
CA ARG A 40 39.83 -23.90 -2.80
C ARG A 40 38.40 -23.83 -2.27
N LEU A 41 38.06 -24.72 -1.33
CA LEU A 41 36.74 -24.73 -0.66
C LEU A 41 36.37 -23.36 -0.09
N VAL A 42 37.32 -22.65 0.52
CA VAL A 42 37.11 -21.31 1.07
C VAL A 42 36.62 -20.34 -0.03
N SER A 43 37.27 -20.32 -1.18
CA SER A 43 36.90 -19.46 -2.32
C SER A 43 35.50 -19.78 -2.85
N PHE A 44 35.12 -21.05 -2.86
CA PHE A 44 33.77 -21.48 -3.24
C PHE A 44 32.72 -21.08 -2.19
N ALA A 45 32.99 -21.35 -0.91
CA ALA A 45 32.06 -21.15 0.19
C ALA A 45 31.73 -19.68 0.47
N VAL A 46 32.67 -18.76 0.23
CA VAL A 46 32.44 -17.31 0.43
C VAL A 46 31.18 -16.81 -0.30
N HIS A 47 30.93 -17.28 -1.53
CA HIS A 47 29.76 -16.87 -2.31
C HIS A 47 28.44 -17.32 -1.68
N TRP A 48 28.39 -18.57 -1.20
CA TRP A 48 27.23 -19.11 -0.49
C TRP A 48 26.98 -18.42 0.84
N ILE A 49 28.05 -18.18 1.61
CA ILE A 49 27.97 -17.48 2.91
C ILE A 49 27.41 -16.07 2.71
N LYS A 50 27.95 -15.30 1.76
CA LYS A 50 27.46 -13.94 1.47
C LYS A 50 26.02 -13.94 0.96
N ALA A 51 25.64 -14.90 0.12
CA ALA A 51 24.29 -14.99 -0.42
C ALA A 51 23.24 -15.21 0.67
N GLU A 52 23.48 -16.13 1.62
CA GLU A 52 22.55 -16.38 2.73
C GLU A 52 22.48 -15.18 3.68
N MET A 53 23.62 -14.58 4.03
CA MET A 53 23.63 -13.35 4.84
C MET A 53 22.88 -12.21 4.15
N HIS A 54 23.07 -12.00 2.84
CA HIS A 54 22.35 -10.97 2.08
C HIS A 54 20.83 -11.20 2.10
N GLU A 55 20.39 -12.44 1.91
CA GLU A 55 18.96 -12.76 1.93
C GLU A 55 18.37 -12.56 3.33
N PHE A 56 19.09 -12.91 4.39
CA PHE A 56 18.68 -12.63 5.76
C PHE A 56 18.57 -11.13 6.04
N ILE A 57 19.57 -10.34 5.64
CA ILE A 57 19.55 -8.88 5.82
C ILE A 57 18.35 -8.28 5.10
N LEU A 58 18.12 -8.62 3.83
CA LEU A 58 17.00 -8.10 3.05
C LEU A 58 15.63 -8.43 3.65
N ARG A 59 15.51 -9.57 4.34
CA ARG A 59 14.25 -10.01 4.96
C ARG A 59 14.00 -9.38 6.33
N ASN A 60 15.05 -9.11 7.10
CA ASN A 60 14.94 -8.77 8.52
C ASN A 60 15.44 -7.36 8.86
N TRP A 61 15.94 -6.59 7.88
CA TRP A 61 16.44 -5.24 8.14
C TRP A 61 15.34 -4.27 8.63
N ARG A 62 14.10 -4.43 8.17
CA ARG A 62 12.94 -3.62 8.56
C ARG A 62 11.65 -4.41 8.57
N ILE A 63 10.65 -3.85 9.25
CA ILE A 63 9.28 -4.37 9.26
C ILE A 63 8.71 -4.36 7.83
N VAL A 64 8.92 -3.27 7.08
CA VAL A 64 8.50 -3.15 5.68
C VAL A 64 9.63 -3.58 4.75
N LYS A 65 9.34 -4.52 3.84
CA LYS A 65 10.32 -5.01 2.87
C LYS A 65 10.67 -3.94 1.84
N VAL A 66 11.92 -3.50 1.83
CA VAL A 66 12.40 -2.37 1.00
C VAL A 66 12.90 -2.80 -0.39
N ALA A 67 13.48 -4.01 -0.51
CA ALA A 67 14.22 -4.43 -1.71
C ALA A 67 13.71 -5.76 -2.30
N THR A 68 12.60 -5.66 -3.02
CA THR A 68 11.93 -6.81 -3.68
C THR A 68 12.44 -7.04 -5.10
N THR A 69 12.85 -6.00 -5.81
CA THR A 69 13.35 -6.08 -7.19
C THR A 69 14.88 -6.24 -7.26
N LYS A 70 15.40 -6.72 -8.40
CA LYS A 70 16.85 -6.85 -8.61
C LYS A 70 17.57 -5.49 -8.50
N ALA A 71 17.01 -4.45 -9.09
CA ALA A 71 17.54 -3.09 -9.02
C ALA A 71 17.57 -2.57 -7.58
N GLN A 72 16.47 -2.75 -6.85
CA GLN A 72 16.40 -2.37 -5.43
C GLN A 72 17.39 -3.13 -4.56
N ARG A 73 17.60 -4.44 -4.78
CA ARG A 73 18.62 -5.23 -4.06
C ARG A 73 20.03 -4.69 -4.33
N LYS A 74 20.33 -4.32 -5.58
CA LYS A 74 21.63 -3.72 -5.94
C LYS A 74 21.83 -2.37 -5.24
N LEU A 75 20.81 -1.51 -5.25
CA LEU A 75 20.84 -0.23 -4.56
C LEU A 75 20.98 -0.40 -3.04
N PHE A 76 20.25 -1.34 -2.43
CA PHE A 76 20.29 -1.56 -0.98
C PHE A 76 21.71 -1.79 -0.43
N PHE A 77 22.52 -2.60 -1.10
CA PHE A 77 23.88 -2.90 -0.65
C PHE A 77 24.93 -1.88 -1.07
N ASN A 78 24.74 -1.20 -2.21
CA ASN A 78 25.78 -0.35 -2.82
C ASN A 78 25.53 1.16 -2.65
N LEU A 79 24.29 1.60 -2.49
CA LEU A 79 23.92 3.02 -2.46
C LEU A 79 24.63 3.76 -1.31
N ARG A 80 24.72 3.13 -0.13
CA ARG A 80 25.38 3.74 1.03
C ARG A 80 26.89 3.89 0.86
N GLY A 81 27.53 3.00 0.10
CA GLY A 81 28.96 3.09 -0.23
C GLY A 81 29.26 4.03 -1.40
N ALA A 82 28.29 4.23 -2.30
CA ALA A 82 28.40 5.19 -3.41
C ALA A 82 28.21 6.65 -2.96
N LYS A 83 27.60 6.85 -1.80
CA LYS A 83 27.35 8.16 -1.22
C LYS A 83 28.60 8.70 -0.53
N LYS A 84 29.00 9.94 -0.86
CA LYS A 84 30.17 10.60 -0.25
C LYS A 84 29.88 11.11 1.16
N ASP A 85 28.68 11.64 1.37
CA ASP A 85 28.22 12.23 2.63
C ASP A 85 26.91 11.61 3.13
N LEU A 86 26.50 11.93 4.36
CA LEU A 86 25.21 11.47 4.91
C LEU A 86 24.00 12.31 4.42
N SER A 87 24.24 13.47 3.80
CA SER A 87 23.22 14.41 3.28
C SER A 87 22.46 13.84 2.08
N TRP A 88 21.20 14.23 1.87
CA TRP A 88 20.44 13.80 0.68
C TRP A 88 21.21 13.99 -0.64
N LEU A 89 21.08 13.04 -1.56
CA LEU A 89 21.69 13.10 -2.88
C LEU A 89 21.11 14.27 -3.66
N SER A 90 21.98 15.07 -4.26
CA SER A 90 21.59 15.97 -5.33
C SER A 90 21.11 15.18 -6.56
N HIS A 91 20.40 15.86 -7.46
CA HIS A 91 19.93 15.23 -8.70
C HIS A 91 21.10 14.68 -9.54
N GLU A 92 22.22 15.40 -9.62
CA GLU A 92 23.42 14.99 -10.36
C GLU A 92 24.07 13.75 -9.74
N GLU A 93 24.15 13.67 -8.41
CA GLU A 93 24.69 12.50 -7.72
C GLU A 93 23.78 11.28 -7.87
N ALA A 94 22.47 11.47 -7.76
CA ALA A 94 21.50 10.40 -7.98
C ALA A 94 21.58 9.86 -9.42
N GLN A 95 21.78 10.73 -10.41
CA GLN A 95 22.00 10.33 -11.81
C GLN A 95 23.31 9.56 -11.98
N ALA A 96 24.41 10.04 -11.39
CA ALA A 96 25.70 9.34 -11.46
C ALA A 96 25.63 7.93 -10.85
N VAL A 97 24.90 7.76 -9.73
CA VAL A 97 24.67 6.45 -9.11
C VAL A 97 23.76 5.57 -9.96
N ALA A 98 22.73 6.16 -10.59
CA ALA A 98 21.84 5.47 -11.51
C ALA A 98 22.61 4.88 -12.70
N ASP A 99 23.51 5.67 -13.29
CA ASP A 99 24.32 5.27 -14.44
C ASP A 99 25.36 4.21 -14.06
N ASP A 100 26.05 4.35 -12.93
CA ASP A 100 27.03 3.35 -12.44
C ASP A 100 26.36 2.01 -12.09
N LEU A 101 25.19 2.06 -11.46
CA LEU A 101 24.46 0.86 -11.06
C LEU A 101 23.52 0.35 -12.16
N GLY A 102 23.34 1.06 -13.27
CA GLY A 102 22.45 0.69 -14.38
C GLY A 102 20.99 0.53 -13.94
N VAL A 103 20.49 1.48 -13.16
CA VAL A 103 19.12 1.50 -12.61
C VAL A 103 18.46 2.84 -12.92
N ASP A 104 17.13 2.93 -12.75
CA ASP A 104 16.42 4.17 -12.99
C ASP A 104 16.65 5.20 -11.86
N ILE A 105 16.77 6.49 -12.20
CA ILE A 105 16.99 7.55 -11.22
C ILE A 105 15.85 7.63 -10.19
N ALA A 106 14.61 7.38 -10.61
CA ALA A 106 13.48 7.38 -9.68
C ALA A 106 13.54 6.17 -8.71
N GLU A 107 14.21 5.08 -9.06
CA GLU A 107 14.52 4.00 -8.10
C GLU A 107 15.59 4.41 -7.10
N VAL A 108 16.62 5.15 -7.52
CA VAL A 108 17.66 5.68 -6.62
C VAL A 108 17.06 6.60 -5.57
N GLN A 109 16.26 7.60 -5.99
CA GLN A 109 15.63 8.56 -5.08
C GLN A 109 14.65 7.89 -4.11
N ARG A 110 13.82 6.96 -4.61
CA ARG A 110 12.91 6.18 -3.74
C ARG A 110 13.70 5.32 -2.75
N MET A 111 14.80 4.70 -3.18
CA MET A 111 15.61 3.88 -2.30
C MET A 111 16.31 4.72 -1.25
N GLU A 112 16.81 5.91 -1.61
CA GLU A 112 17.42 6.83 -0.66
C GLU A 112 16.46 7.19 0.47
N GLY A 113 15.21 7.56 0.14
CA GLY A 113 14.22 7.88 1.17
C GLY A 113 13.84 6.71 2.07
N ARG A 114 13.86 5.48 1.53
CA ARG A 114 13.65 4.27 2.33
C ARG A 114 14.84 3.94 3.22
N LEU A 115 16.06 4.26 2.78
CA LEU A 115 17.27 4.02 3.56
C LEU A 115 17.45 5.05 4.69
N SER A 116 17.00 6.29 4.48
CA SER A 116 17.14 7.39 5.45
C SER A 116 16.07 7.41 6.54
N SER A 117 14.83 6.98 6.24
CA SER A 117 13.73 6.91 7.22
C SER A 117 14.08 5.94 8.35
N ARG A 118 13.50 6.00 9.56
CA ARG A 118 13.66 4.95 10.60
C ARG A 118 12.28 4.40 10.97
N ASP A 119 12.18 3.13 11.32
CA ASP A 119 10.94 2.56 11.85
C ASP A 119 10.74 3.13 13.26
N VAL A 120 9.56 3.72 13.54
CA VAL A 120 9.25 4.39 14.82
C VAL A 120 8.19 3.56 15.56
N ALA A 121 8.37 3.40 16.88
CA ALA A 121 7.37 2.74 17.72
C ALA A 121 6.11 3.62 17.85
N PHE A 122 4.93 3.00 17.83
CA PHE A 122 3.66 3.72 17.88
C PHE A 122 3.43 4.46 19.20
N ASP A 123 3.84 3.85 20.30
CA ASP A 123 3.67 4.29 21.70
C ASP A 123 5.01 4.59 22.38
N SER A 124 6.01 5.07 21.61
CA SER A 124 7.34 5.36 22.16
C SER A 124 7.24 6.30 23.38
N PRO A 125 7.89 5.98 24.51
CA PRO A 125 7.97 6.91 25.62
C PRO A 125 8.61 8.22 25.16
N VAL A 126 8.09 9.35 25.63
CA VAL A 126 8.71 10.65 25.38
C VAL A 126 10.06 10.66 26.11
N GLY A 127 11.17 10.80 25.36
CA GLY A 127 12.49 10.97 25.94
C GLY A 127 12.56 12.27 26.76
N GLN A 128 13.38 12.29 27.83
CA GLN A 128 13.60 13.50 28.64
C GLN A 128 14.52 14.52 27.94
N ASP A 129 15.14 14.16 26.82
CA ASP A 129 16.04 15.04 26.07
C ASP A 129 15.24 15.87 25.05
N GLU A 130 15.34 17.19 25.15
CA GLU A 130 14.67 18.18 24.27
C GLU A 130 15.02 18.02 22.78
N ASP A 131 16.13 17.34 22.45
CA ASP A 131 16.57 17.08 21.08
C ASP A 131 15.90 15.85 20.42
N ASP A 132 15.24 14.98 21.21
CA ASP A 132 14.56 13.75 20.74
C ASP A 132 13.03 13.91 20.80
N ALA A 133 12.56 15.13 20.53
CA ALA A 133 11.16 15.57 20.60
C ALA A 133 10.25 15.00 19.49
N TRP A 134 10.49 13.77 19.04
CA TRP A 134 9.51 13.06 18.24
C TRP A 134 8.39 12.59 19.16
N GLN A 135 7.28 13.33 19.18
CA GLN A 135 6.05 12.84 19.81
C GLN A 135 5.67 11.49 19.18
N ALA A 136 5.33 10.52 20.01
CA ALA A 136 4.92 9.21 19.56
C ALA A 136 3.71 9.33 18.60
N PRO A 137 3.64 8.51 17.53
CA PRO A 137 2.55 8.53 16.57
C PRO A 137 1.14 8.53 17.17
N GLN A 138 0.95 7.88 18.32
CA GLN A 138 -0.32 7.85 19.05
C GLN A 138 -0.91 9.24 19.40
N TYR A 139 -0.09 10.29 19.49
CA TYR A 139 -0.57 11.62 19.90
C TYR A 139 -1.11 12.48 18.75
N TYR A 140 -0.73 12.18 17.51
CA TYR A 140 -1.12 12.98 16.34
C TYR A 140 -1.80 12.17 15.23
N LEU A 141 -1.79 10.84 15.30
CA LEU A 141 -2.55 9.99 14.39
C LEU A 141 -4.03 10.00 14.78
N GLU A 142 -4.84 10.65 13.94
CA GLU A 142 -6.28 10.77 14.13
C GLU A 142 -7.04 9.74 13.29
N ASP A 143 -8.12 9.16 13.84
CA ASP A 143 -9.09 8.41 13.04
C ASP A 143 -10.13 9.37 12.45
N GLN A 144 -9.95 9.71 11.18
CA GLN A 144 -10.82 10.63 10.43
C GLN A 144 -12.27 10.14 10.30
N ARG A 145 -12.57 8.88 10.62
CA ARG A 145 -13.95 8.34 10.59
C ARG A 145 -14.74 8.63 11.86
N SER A 146 -14.07 9.03 12.93
CA SER A 146 -14.68 9.15 14.26
C SER A 146 -15.08 10.59 14.62
N ASP A 147 -15.19 11.49 13.63
CA ASP A 147 -15.68 12.85 13.89
C ASP A 147 -17.19 12.81 14.18
N PRO A 148 -17.63 13.13 15.42
CA PRO A 148 -19.04 13.12 15.77
C PRO A 148 -19.86 14.11 14.93
N ALA A 149 -19.27 15.22 14.47
CA ALA A 149 -19.97 16.19 13.65
C ALA A 149 -20.30 15.60 12.27
N LEU A 150 -19.33 14.92 11.63
CA LEU A 150 -19.54 14.25 10.35
C LEU A 150 -20.53 13.08 10.47
N SER A 151 -20.50 12.34 11.59
CA SER A 151 -21.49 11.27 11.83
C SER A 151 -22.91 11.83 11.92
N VAL A 152 -23.13 12.86 12.76
CA VAL A 152 -24.45 13.48 12.92
C VAL A 152 -24.92 14.16 11.64
N GLU A 153 -24.00 14.79 10.89
CA GLU A 153 -24.32 15.36 9.58
C GLU A 153 -24.76 14.28 8.58
N SER A 154 -24.02 13.17 8.50
CA SER A 154 -24.35 12.05 7.62
C SER A 154 -25.70 11.42 7.98
N ASP A 155 -25.96 11.21 9.28
CA ASP A 155 -27.22 10.63 9.77
C ASP A 155 -28.40 11.57 9.45
N ASN A 156 -28.28 12.86 9.78
CA ASN A 156 -29.31 13.85 9.45
C ASN A 156 -29.53 13.97 7.93
N TRP A 157 -28.46 13.94 7.14
CA TRP A 157 -28.56 14.01 5.69
C TRP A 157 -29.27 12.79 5.12
N GLN A 158 -28.99 11.60 5.65
CA GLN A 158 -29.65 10.37 5.26
C GLN A 158 -31.13 10.40 5.63
N GLU A 159 -31.48 10.72 6.89
CA GLU A 159 -32.87 10.81 7.35
C GLU A 159 -33.67 11.81 6.51
N ASN A 160 -33.16 13.03 6.33
CA ASN A 160 -33.82 14.06 5.54
C ASN A 160 -33.95 13.66 4.06
N SER A 161 -32.92 13.03 3.47
CA SER A 161 -32.98 12.56 2.08
C SER A 161 -34.00 11.44 1.89
N GLU A 162 -34.09 10.51 2.85
CA GLU A 162 -35.08 9.44 2.84
C GLU A 162 -36.50 9.99 2.99
N GLU A 163 -36.74 10.90 3.95
CA GLU A 163 -38.03 11.55 4.13
C GLU A 163 -38.49 12.31 2.88
N GLN A 164 -37.60 13.11 2.28
CA GLN A 164 -37.89 13.82 1.03
C GLN A 164 -38.19 12.86 -0.12
N LEU A 165 -37.44 11.75 -0.23
CA LEU A 165 -37.67 10.73 -1.23
C LEU A 165 -39.03 10.05 -1.04
N TYR A 166 -39.40 9.67 0.19
CA TYR A 166 -40.69 9.05 0.48
C TYR A 166 -41.85 10.02 0.22
N HIS A 167 -41.70 11.28 0.59
CA HIS A 167 -42.69 12.32 0.29
C HIS A 167 -42.87 12.48 -1.23
N ALA A 168 -41.79 12.63 -1.98
CA ALA A 168 -41.82 12.77 -3.44
C ALA A 168 -42.37 11.51 -4.15
N LEU A 169 -42.11 10.31 -3.61
CA LEU A 169 -42.70 9.05 -4.10
C LEU A 169 -44.21 8.98 -3.84
N SER A 170 -44.70 9.66 -2.79
CA SER A 170 -46.13 9.68 -2.46
C SER A 170 -46.96 10.59 -3.39
N GLU A 171 -46.35 11.63 -3.97
CA GLU A 171 -46.99 12.53 -4.94
C GLU A 171 -47.11 11.95 -6.36
N LEU A 172 -46.36 10.88 -6.64
CA LEU A 172 -46.41 10.19 -7.92
C LEU A 172 -47.69 9.36 -8.05
N ASP A 173 -48.21 9.27 -9.27
CA ASP A 173 -49.32 8.36 -9.56
C ASP A 173 -48.88 6.90 -9.33
N GLU A 174 -49.85 6.05 -8.94
CA GLU A 174 -49.60 4.66 -8.55
C GLU A 174 -48.84 3.87 -9.63
N ARG A 175 -49.10 4.16 -10.90
CA ARG A 175 -48.45 3.52 -12.05
C ARG A 175 -46.99 3.96 -12.19
N SER A 176 -46.71 5.26 -12.11
CA SER A 176 -45.35 5.79 -12.13
C SER A 176 -44.52 5.32 -10.94
N ARG A 177 -45.13 5.24 -9.76
CA ARG A 177 -44.49 4.74 -8.52
C ARG A 177 -44.10 3.27 -8.65
N ASP A 178 -44.98 2.40 -9.15
CA ASP A 178 -44.67 0.97 -9.34
C ASP A 178 -43.58 0.74 -10.41
N ILE A 179 -43.61 1.52 -11.50
CA ILE A 179 -42.56 1.50 -12.53
C ILE A 179 -41.19 1.86 -11.94
N LEU A 180 -41.11 2.91 -11.10
CA LEU A 180 -39.86 3.31 -10.46
C LEU A 180 -39.39 2.31 -9.41
N ALA A 181 -40.31 1.80 -8.59
CA ALA A 181 -39.99 0.80 -7.57
C ALA A 181 -39.37 -0.46 -8.21
N GLN A 182 -39.97 -0.99 -9.27
CA GLN A 182 -39.47 -2.18 -9.94
C GLN A 182 -38.18 -1.97 -10.73
N ARG A 183 -37.87 -0.74 -11.17
CA ARG A 183 -36.63 -0.45 -11.91
C ARG A 183 -35.46 -0.03 -11.04
N TRP A 184 -35.72 0.64 -9.92
CA TRP A 184 -34.69 1.30 -9.12
C TRP A 184 -34.59 0.79 -7.69
N LEU A 185 -35.71 0.44 -7.05
CA LEU A 185 -35.77 0.08 -5.62
C LEU A 185 -35.80 -1.44 -5.38
N ALA A 186 -36.23 -2.24 -6.36
CA ALA A 186 -36.25 -3.69 -6.24
C ALA A 186 -34.85 -4.31 -6.40
N GLU A 187 -34.56 -5.37 -5.62
CA GLU A 187 -33.31 -6.14 -5.74
C GLU A 187 -33.11 -6.72 -7.16
N LYS A 188 -34.19 -7.23 -7.76
CA LYS A 188 -34.22 -7.68 -9.15
C LYS A 188 -34.94 -6.65 -10.00
N LYS A 189 -34.15 -5.85 -10.73
CA LYS A 189 -34.64 -4.75 -11.55
C LYS A 189 -35.39 -5.28 -12.78
N ALA A 190 -36.64 -4.88 -12.94
CA ALA A 190 -37.45 -5.24 -14.10
C ALA A 190 -36.96 -4.51 -15.37
N THR A 191 -37.04 -5.18 -16.52
CA THR A 191 -36.72 -4.56 -17.81
C THR A 191 -37.88 -3.73 -18.35
N LEU A 192 -37.60 -2.78 -19.24
CA LEU A 192 -38.65 -2.01 -19.94
C LEU A 192 -39.67 -2.90 -20.66
N HIS A 193 -39.23 -4.05 -21.18
CA HIS A 193 -40.09 -5.00 -21.90
C HIS A 193 -40.99 -5.79 -20.95
N GLU A 194 -40.52 -6.16 -19.77
CA GLU A 194 -41.32 -6.82 -18.74
C GLU A 194 -42.42 -5.88 -18.21
N LEU A 195 -42.09 -4.62 -17.97
CA LEU A 195 -43.05 -3.59 -17.56
C LEU A 195 -44.05 -3.25 -18.68
N ALA A 196 -43.58 -3.19 -19.92
CA ALA A 196 -44.41 -3.01 -21.10
C ALA A 196 -45.45 -4.13 -21.24
N ALA A 197 -45.03 -5.38 -21.04
CA ALA A 197 -45.90 -6.55 -21.03
C ALA A 197 -46.90 -6.50 -19.86
N LYS A 198 -46.46 -6.14 -18.65
CA LYS A 198 -47.33 -6.02 -17.46
C LYS A 198 -48.45 -4.98 -17.63
N TYR A 199 -48.15 -3.86 -18.27
CA TYR A 199 -49.06 -2.72 -18.41
C TYR A 199 -49.70 -2.58 -19.79
N GLU A 200 -49.50 -3.57 -20.67
CA GLU A 200 -50.03 -3.61 -22.04
C GLU A 200 -49.76 -2.33 -22.84
N VAL A 201 -48.54 -1.78 -22.72
CA VAL A 201 -48.09 -0.58 -23.42
C VAL A 201 -46.73 -0.79 -24.07
N SER A 202 -46.32 0.09 -24.98
CA SER A 202 -44.99 -0.01 -25.58
C SER A 202 -43.87 0.27 -24.57
N ALA A 203 -42.70 -0.34 -24.79
CA ALA A 203 -41.50 -0.08 -23.99
C ALA A 203 -41.11 1.41 -23.97
N GLU A 204 -41.31 2.12 -25.09
CA GLU A 204 -41.08 3.56 -25.18
C GLU A 204 -42.04 4.35 -24.28
N ARG A 205 -43.29 3.91 -24.13
CA ARG A 205 -44.24 4.56 -23.23
C ARG A 205 -43.83 4.40 -21.76
N ILE A 206 -43.34 3.24 -21.35
CA ILE A 206 -42.78 3.03 -20.00
C ILE A 206 -41.57 3.93 -19.77
N ARG A 207 -40.67 4.04 -20.76
CA ARG A 207 -39.50 4.94 -20.70
C ARG A 207 -39.91 6.41 -20.52
N GLN A 208 -40.94 6.86 -21.23
CA GLN A 208 -41.48 8.22 -21.05
C GLN A 208 -42.06 8.45 -19.65
N LEU A 209 -42.83 7.48 -19.13
CA LEU A 209 -43.40 7.55 -17.78
C LEU A 209 -42.29 7.59 -16.72
N GLU A 210 -41.26 6.76 -16.85
CA GLU A 210 -40.08 6.78 -15.98
C GLU A 210 -39.37 8.15 -16.02
N GLN A 211 -39.09 8.68 -17.21
CA GLN A 211 -38.40 9.98 -17.33
C GLN A 211 -39.21 11.12 -16.71
N ASN A 212 -40.53 11.13 -16.91
CA ASN A 212 -41.41 12.12 -16.31
C ASN A 212 -41.46 11.98 -14.78
N ALA A 213 -41.54 10.75 -14.27
CA ALA A 213 -41.54 10.46 -12.85
C ALA A 213 -40.21 10.86 -12.17
N MET A 214 -39.07 10.54 -12.80
CA MET A 214 -37.75 10.98 -12.34
C MET A 214 -37.60 12.50 -12.35
N LYS A 215 -38.18 13.19 -13.35
CA LYS A 215 -38.17 14.64 -13.39
C LYS A 215 -38.96 15.25 -12.23
N LYS A 216 -40.14 14.69 -11.91
CA LYS A 216 -40.96 15.11 -10.76
C LYS A 216 -40.25 14.86 -9.43
N LEU A 217 -39.62 13.68 -9.26
CA LEU A 217 -38.80 13.36 -8.09
C LEU A 217 -37.66 14.36 -7.89
N ARG A 218 -36.92 14.67 -8.97
CA ARG A 218 -35.83 15.65 -8.91
C ARG A 218 -36.31 17.04 -8.53
N SER A 219 -37.47 17.48 -9.03
CA SER A 219 -38.03 18.78 -8.63
C SER A 219 -38.52 18.81 -7.19
N ALA A 220 -39.01 17.69 -6.67
CA ALA A 220 -39.52 17.60 -5.29
C ALA A 220 -38.41 17.50 -4.24
N ILE A 221 -37.27 16.88 -4.59
CA ILE A 221 -36.09 16.75 -3.70
C ILE A 221 -35.21 18.02 -3.74
N ALA A 222 -35.24 18.78 -4.84
CA ALA A 222 -34.45 20.01 -4.99
C ALA A 222 -35.16 21.28 -4.46
N ALA A 223 -36.42 21.17 -4.01
CA ALA A 223 -37.24 22.26 -3.48
C ALA A 223 -37.20 22.26 -1.94
#